data_AF-A0A2T6AJI1-F1
#
_entry.id   AF-A0A2T6AJI1-F1
#
_cell.length_a   1.000
_cell.length_b   1.000
_cell.length_c   1.000
_cell.angle_alpha   90.00
_cell.angle_beta   90.00
_cell.angle_gamma   90.00
#
_symmetry.space_group_name_H-M   'P 1'
#
loop_
_entity.id
_entity.type
_entity.pdbx_description
1 polymer ?
#
loop_
_entity_poly.entity_id
_entity_poly.type
_entity_poly.pdbx_seq_one_letter_code
_entity_poly.pdbx_strand_id
1 'polypeptide(L)'
;MDLHALVLERLDHSVIAQGDCKVQFVDQQQLRKITNDFPHLTRLFWMLTLIDAKIHRAWLAAAATLRTNERIAHFLCELYTRYATIGFVKNGSFEMPLQQKDMERLFGFSRSHVNRAVQELRARGLIDWSRDQVTVHDLDNLKIYGKFDADYLEIVSARR
;
A
#
# COMPACT_ATOMS: atom_id res chain seq x y z
N MET A 1 -6.44 -1.73 11.10
CA MET A 1 -6.47 -1.98 12.55
C MET A 1 -5.14 -2.60 12.87
N ASP A 2 -4.37 -2.02 13.78
CA ASP A 2 -3.10 -2.63 14.19
C ASP A 2 -3.38 -3.75 15.19
N LEU A 3 -3.56 -4.97 14.66
CA LEU A 3 -3.83 -6.17 15.46
C LEU A 3 -2.60 -6.66 16.21
N HIS A 4 -1.41 -6.16 15.89
CA HIS A 4 -0.19 -6.55 16.61
C HIS A 4 -0.28 -6.16 18.09
N ALA A 5 -0.93 -5.02 18.41
CA ALA A 5 -1.16 -4.57 19.79
C ALA A 5 -2.07 -5.48 20.62
N LEU A 6 -2.85 -6.36 19.99
CA LEU A 6 -3.68 -7.33 20.72
C LEU A 6 -2.81 -8.40 21.40
N VAL A 7 -1.72 -8.80 20.74
CA VAL A 7 -0.85 -9.92 21.12
C VAL A 7 0.49 -9.45 21.70
N LEU A 8 1.04 -8.35 21.19
CA LEU A 8 2.33 -7.81 21.59
C LEU A 8 2.17 -6.72 22.65
N GLU A 9 3.04 -6.71 23.65
CA GLU A 9 3.02 -5.69 24.73
C GLU A 9 3.44 -4.30 24.26
N ARG A 10 4.20 -4.21 23.16
CA ARG A 10 4.69 -2.95 22.59
C ARG A 10 4.65 -3.01 21.07
N LEU A 11 4.18 -1.92 20.49
CA LEU A 11 4.32 -1.64 19.06
C LEU A 11 5.66 -0.95 18.81
N ASP A 12 6.30 -1.32 17.70
CA ASP A 12 7.58 -0.76 17.23
C ASP A 12 7.40 0.34 16.18
N HIS A 13 6.15 0.71 15.86
CA HIS A 13 5.80 1.68 14.84
C HIS A 13 4.64 2.60 15.28
N SER A 14 4.38 3.62 14.46
CA SER A 14 3.29 4.59 14.67
C SER A 14 2.38 4.65 13.45
N VAL A 15 1.11 4.95 13.68
CA VAL A 15 0.10 5.16 12.62
C VAL A 15 -0.24 6.63 12.56
N ILE A 16 -0.09 7.24 11.39
CA ILE A 16 -0.30 8.68 11.17
C ILE A 16 -1.29 8.85 10.02
N ALA A 17 -2.29 9.69 10.24
CA ALA A 17 -3.22 10.10 9.20
C ALA A 17 -2.54 11.07 8.22
N GLN A 18 -2.56 10.76 6.93
CA GLN A 18 -2.02 11.64 5.88
C GLN A 18 -3.00 12.75 5.45
N GLY A 19 -4.28 12.58 5.77
CA GLY A 19 -5.33 13.55 5.52
C GLY A 19 -6.50 13.29 6.47
N ASP A 20 -7.64 13.94 6.22
CA ASP A 20 -8.83 13.78 7.03
C ASP A 20 -9.26 12.31 7.06
N CYS A 21 -9.39 11.75 8.26
CA CYS A 21 -9.76 10.37 8.45
C CYS A 21 -10.72 10.21 9.63
N LYS A 22 -11.58 9.20 9.55
CA LYS A 22 -12.41 8.75 10.66
C LYS A 22 -11.72 7.56 11.29
N VAL A 23 -11.45 7.65 12.60
CA VAL A 23 -10.82 6.59 13.37
C VAL A 23 -11.75 6.14 14.49
N GLN A 24 -11.65 4.86 14.84
CA GLN A 24 -12.32 4.28 16.00
C GLN A 24 -11.27 3.61 16.87
N PHE A 25 -11.22 4.01 18.14
CA PHE A 25 -10.43 3.33 19.15
C PHE A 25 -11.25 2.17 19.72
N VAL A 26 -10.63 1.01 19.81
CA VAL A 26 -11.24 -0.22 20.35
C VAL A 26 -10.38 -0.68 21.52
N ASP A 27 -11.00 -0.91 22.67
CA ASP A 27 -10.28 -1.39 23.84
C ASP A 27 -9.83 -2.84 23.66
N GLN A 28 -8.67 -3.18 24.22
CA GLN A 28 -8.10 -4.53 24.14
C GLN A 28 -9.05 -5.56 24.78
N GLN A 29 -9.80 -5.18 25.83
CA GLN A 29 -10.78 -6.08 26.45
C GLN A 29 -11.91 -6.46 25.48
N GLN A 30 -12.36 -5.52 24.65
CA GLN A 30 -13.38 -5.76 23.63
C GLN A 30 -12.87 -6.70 22.54
N LEU A 31 -11.64 -6.49 22.08
CA LEU A 31 -11.00 -7.39 21.11
C LEU A 31 -10.83 -8.81 21.68
N ARG A 32 -10.41 -8.94 22.95
CA ARG A 32 -10.31 -10.25 23.62
C ARG A 32 -11.66 -10.96 23.72
N LYS A 33 -12.73 -10.21 24.02
CA LYS A 33 -14.09 -10.76 24.02
C LYS A 33 -14.48 -11.25 22.62
N ILE A 34 -14.18 -10.46 21.58
CA ILE A 34 -14.43 -10.87 20.19
C ILE A 34 -13.70 -12.17 19.87
N THR A 35 -12.42 -12.27 20.25
CA THR A 35 -11.62 -13.47 19.94
C THR A 35 -12.10 -14.73 20.65
N ASN A 36 -12.72 -14.58 21.82
CA ASN A 36 -13.24 -15.70 22.61
C ASN A 36 -14.65 -16.11 22.17
N ASP A 37 -15.53 -15.14 21.93
CA ASP A 37 -16.96 -15.37 21.75
C ASP A 37 -17.33 -15.58 20.27
N PHE A 38 -16.50 -15.12 19.32
CA PHE A 38 -16.81 -15.14 17.89
C PHE A 38 -15.67 -15.77 17.06
N PRO A 39 -15.55 -17.10 17.01
CA PRO A 39 -14.46 -17.80 16.32
C PRO A 39 -14.29 -17.42 14.84
N HIS A 40 -15.38 -17.06 14.15
CA HIS A 40 -15.30 -16.59 12.78
C HIS A 40 -14.55 -15.25 12.66
N LEU A 41 -14.85 -14.29 13.54
CA LEU A 41 -14.15 -13.00 13.57
C LEU A 41 -12.69 -13.17 14.01
N THR A 42 -12.41 -14.10 14.93
CA THR A 42 -11.03 -14.48 15.30
C THR A 42 -10.22 -14.93 14.08
N ARG A 43 -10.80 -15.78 13.23
CA ARG A 43 -10.14 -16.21 11.98
C ARG A 43 -9.90 -15.04 11.02
N LEU A 44 -10.83 -14.10 10.93
CA LEU A 44 -10.65 -12.89 10.11
C LEU A 44 -9.53 -11.99 10.65
N PHE A 45 -9.42 -11.82 11.97
CA PHE A 45 -8.30 -11.08 12.57
C PHE A 45 -6.96 -11.75 12.29
N TRP A 46 -6.88 -13.08 12.39
CA TRP A 46 -5.66 -13.79 12.02
C TRP A 46 -5.36 -13.67 10.52
N MET A 47 -6.38 -13.72 9.65
CA MET A 47 -6.20 -13.51 8.22
C MET A 47 -5.63 -12.11 7.93
N LEU A 48 -6.09 -11.06 8.63
CA LEU A 48 -5.56 -9.70 8.46
C LEU A 48 -4.06 -9.63 8.79
N THR A 49 -3.60 -10.25 9.89
CA THR A 49 -2.16 -10.26 10.22
C THR A 49 -1.33 -11.07 9.21
N LEU A 50 -1.90 -12.12 8.60
CA LEU A 50 -1.26 -12.85 7.51
C LEU A 50 -1.17 -12.03 6.22
N ILE A 51 -2.20 -11.23 5.90
CA ILE A 51 -2.18 -10.29 4.78
C ILE A 51 -1.09 -9.24 4.98
N ASP A 52 -0.99 -8.65 6.17
CA ASP A 52 0.08 -7.69 6.50
C ASP A 52 1.47 -8.34 6.33
N ALA A 53 1.65 -9.57 6.80
CA ALA A 53 2.89 -10.32 6.60
C ALA A 53 3.19 -10.62 5.12
N LYS A 54 2.18 -10.89 4.28
CA LYS A 54 2.35 -11.04 2.81
C LYS A 54 2.82 -9.73 2.19
N ILE A 55 2.19 -8.61 2.54
CA ILE A 55 2.58 -7.26 2.07
C ILE A 55 4.03 -6.96 2.46
N HIS A 56 4.40 -7.16 3.73
CA HIS A 56 5.77 -6.91 4.19
C HIS A 56 6.82 -7.74 3.45
N ARG A 57 6.55 -9.01 3.18
CA ARG A 57 7.48 -9.86 2.40
C ARG A 57 7.61 -9.41 0.95
N ALA A 58 6.50 -9.01 0.32
CA ALA A 58 6.52 -8.45 -1.04
C ALA A 58 7.39 -7.18 -1.09
N TRP A 59 7.21 -6.28 -0.12
CA TRP A 59 8.00 -5.05 -0.01
C TRP A 59 9.48 -5.31 0.31
N LEU A 60 9.79 -6.31 1.13
CA LEU A 60 11.18 -6.72 1.39
C LEU A 60 11.85 -7.26 0.12
N ALA A 61 11.17 -8.12 -0.62
CA ALA A 61 11.66 -8.65 -1.89
C ALA A 61 11.84 -7.54 -2.94
N ALA A 62 10.87 -6.62 -3.03
CA ALA A 62 10.93 -5.46 -3.91
C ALA A 62 12.11 -4.54 -3.54
N ALA A 63 12.34 -4.30 -2.25
CA ALA A 63 13.45 -3.50 -1.78
C ALA A 63 14.82 -4.13 -2.09
N ALA A 64 14.92 -5.46 -2.07
CA ALA A 64 16.15 -6.19 -2.35
C ALA A 64 16.47 -6.35 -3.85
N THR A 65 15.45 -6.38 -4.71
CA THR A 65 15.61 -6.79 -6.12
C THR A 65 15.30 -5.69 -7.15
N LEU A 66 14.51 -4.68 -6.78
CA LEU A 66 14.08 -3.64 -7.71
C LEU A 66 14.98 -2.41 -7.64
N ARG A 67 15.25 -1.85 -8.81
CA ARG A 67 15.86 -0.52 -8.94
C ARG A 67 14.85 0.56 -8.53
N THR A 68 15.32 1.78 -8.31
CA THR A 68 14.48 2.92 -7.86
C THR A 68 13.26 3.14 -8.72
N ASN A 69 13.43 3.19 -10.04
CA ASN A 69 12.37 3.37 -11.02
C ASN A 69 11.35 2.21 -11.02
N GLU A 70 11.83 0.96 -11.02
CA GLU A 70 10.98 -0.23 -10.89
C GLU A 70 10.20 -0.21 -9.56
N ARG A 71 10.83 0.20 -8.45
CA ARG A 71 10.19 0.27 -7.13
C ARG A 71 9.11 1.37 -7.05
N ILE A 72 9.34 2.51 -7.68
CA ILE A 72 8.32 3.57 -7.81
C ILE A 72 7.16 3.08 -8.68
N ALA A 73 7.42 2.40 -9.80
CA ALA A 73 6.36 1.82 -10.62
C ALA A 73 5.56 0.75 -9.85
N HIS A 74 6.24 -0.12 -9.10
CA HIS A 74 5.62 -1.12 -8.23
C HIS A 74 4.67 -0.47 -7.22
N PHE A 75 5.14 0.59 -6.56
CA PHE A 75 4.36 1.37 -5.60
C PHE A 75 3.10 1.98 -6.23
N LEU A 76 3.25 2.61 -7.40
CA LEU A 76 2.12 3.23 -8.10
C LEU A 76 1.10 2.18 -8.56
N CYS A 77 1.54 1.01 -9.01
CA CYS A 77 0.66 -0.12 -9.33
C CYS A 77 -0.11 -0.64 -8.10
N GLU A 78 0.56 -0.75 -6.95
CA GLU A 78 -0.09 -1.15 -5.70
C GLU A 78 -1.18 -0.16 -5.30
N LEU A 79 -0.87 1.14 -5.28
CA LEU A 79 -1.83 2.18 -4.94
C LEU A 79 -2.99 2.25 -5.92
N TYR A 80 -2.70 2.19 -7.21
CA TYR A 80 -3.73 2.14 -8.25
C TYR A 80 -4.68 0.97 -7.99
N THR A 81 -4.14 -0.23 -7.72
CA THR A 81 -4.94 -1.44 -7.50
C THR A 81 -5.81 -1.31 -6.24
N ARG A 82 -5.24 -0.80 -5.14
CA ARG A 82 -5.98 -0.55 -3.89
C ARG A 82 -7.10 0.49 -4.08
N TYR A 83 -6.82 1.61 -4.75
CA TYR A 83 -7.82 2.64 -5.01
C TYR A 83 -8.88 2.20 -6.01
N ALA A 84 -8.53 1.41 -7.04
CA ALA A 84 -9.48 0.86 -7.99
C ALA A 84 -10.51 -0.03 -7.29
N THR A 85 -10.07 -0.82 -6.31
CA THR A 85 -10.93 -1.73 -5.52
C THR A 85 -12.07 -1.00 -4.82
N ILE A 86 -11.85 0.25 -4.40
CA ILE A 86 -12.84 1.09 -3.72
C ILE A 86 -13.47 2.14 -4.65
N GLY A 87 -13.22 2.08 -5.97
CA GLY A 87 -13.80 2.99 -6.96
C GLY A 87 -13.20 4.40 -6.98
N PHE A 88 -11.99 4.59 -6.45
CA PHE A 88 -11.33 5.90 -6.33
C PHE A 88 -10.43 6.23 -7.53
N VAL A 89 -10.25 5.27 -8.45
CA VAL A 89 -9.62 5.53 -9.74
C VAL A 89 -10.67 6.02 -10.74
N LYS A 90 -10.43 7.18 -11.36
CA LYS A 90 -11.28 7.76 -12.40
C LYS A 90 -10.43 8.06 -13.63
N ASN A 91 -10.82 7.53 -14.79
CA ASN A 91 -10.11 7.71 -16.07
C ASN A 91 -8.60 7.37 -15.98
N GLY A 92 -8.24 6.33 -15.23
CA GLY A 92 -6.84 5.95 -15.01
C GLY A 92 -6.08 6.83 -13.99
N SER A 93 -6.74 7.82 -13.39
CA SER A 93 -6.14 8.72 -12.41
C SER A 93 -6.63 8.45 -10.99
N PHE A 94 -5.75 8.68 -10.01
CA PHE A 94 -6.09 8.66 -8.59
C PHE A 94 -5.37 9.79 -7.84
N GLU A 95 -5.94 10.16 -6.71
CA GLU A 95 -5.37 11.17 -5.82
C GLU A 95 -4.32 10.53 -4.90
N MET A 96 -3.15 11.14 -4.85
CA MET A 96 -1.97 10.71 -4.12
C MET A 96 -1.52 11.86 -3.23
N PRO A 97 -1.95 11.89 -1.95
CA PRO A 97 -1.63 13.00 -1.03
C PRO A 97 -0.14 13.04 -0.64
N LEU A 98 0.64 12.03 -1.04
CA LEU A 98 2.08 11.98 -0.82
C LEU A 98 2.81 12.65 -1.98
N GLN A 99 3.71 13.58 -1.65
CA GLN A 99 4.58 14.24 -2.61
C GLN A 99 5.85 13.43 -2.84
N GLN A 100 6.58 13.74 -3.91
CA GLN A 100 7.87 13.11 -4.20
C GLN A 100 8.90 13.25 -3.07
N LYS A 101 8.78 14.29 -2.22
CA LYS A 101 9.64 14.47 -1.04
C LYS A 101 9.34 13.44 0.06
N ASP A 102 8.11 12.95 0.13
CA ASP A 102 7.68 11.98 1.15
C ASP A 102 8.21 10.57 0.83
N MET A 103 8.59 10.33 -0.43
CA MET A 103 9.24 9.09 -0.86
C MET A 103 10.61 8.87 -0.19
N GLU A 104 11.26 9.91 0.29
CA GLU A 104 12.50 9.77 1.07
C GLU A 104 12.23 9.02 2.39
N ARG A 105 11.10 9.29 3.03
CA ARG A 105 10.69 8.59 4.26
C ARG A 105 10.21 7.18 3.99
N LEU A 106 9.54 6.95 2.86
CA LEU A 106 9.00 5.64 2.51
C LEU A 106 10.08 4.68 2.01
N PHE A 107 11.01 5.17 1.21
CA PHE A 107 11.92 4.35 0.43
C PHE A 107 13.40 4.68 0.66
N GLY A 108 13.73 5.70 1.45
CA GLY A 108 15.11 6.19 1.58
C GLY A 108 15.64 6.84 0.30
N PHE A 109 14.78 7.16 -0.66
CA PHE A 109 15.17 7.78 -1.92
C PHE A 109 15.17 9.29 -1.81
N SER A 110 16.31 9.92 -2.08
CA SER A 110 16.33 11.38 -2.17
C SER A 110 15.37 11.88 -3.26
N ARG A 111 14.88 13.10 -3.09
CA ARG A 111 13.98 13.77 -4.05
C ARG A 111 14.51 13.72 -5.51
N SER A 112 15.82 13.79 -5.71
CA SER A 112 16.42 13.72 -7.05
C SER A 112 16.32 12.33 -7.67
N HIS A 113 16.47 11.25 -6.90
CA HIS A 113 16.27 9.88 -7.38
C HIS A 113 14.81 9.63 -7.75
N VAL A 114 13.88 10.12 -6.93
CA VAL A 114 12.44 10.02 -7.18
C VAL A 114 12.07 10.79 -8.44
N ASN A 115 12.51 12.04 -8.58
CA ASN A 115 12.23 12.83 -9.77
C ASN A 115 12.77 12.15 -11.04
N ARG A 116 14.01 11.64 -11.03
CA ARG A 116 14.57 10.89 -12.17
C ARG A 116 13.72 9.67 -12.53
N ALA A 117 13.29 8.88 -11.54
CA ALA A 117 12.39 7.74 -11.76
C ALA A 117 11.06 8.19 -12.39
N VAL A 118 10.45 9.25 -11.88
CA VAL A 118 9.19 9.79 -12.43
C VAL A 118 9.37 10.32 -13.85
N GLN A 119 10.46 11.03 -14.14
CA GLN A 119 10.75 11.48 -15.51
C GLN A 119 10.96 10.32 -16.48
N GLU A 120 11.62 9.23 -16.04
CA GLU A 120 11.77 8.04 -16.88
C GLU A 120 10.44 7.36 -17.18
N LEU A 121 9.58 7.20 -16.17
CA LEU A 121 8.24 6.62 -16.34
C LEU A 121 7.37 7.49 -17.25
N ARG A 122 7.48 8.82 -17.13
CA ARG A 122 6.81 9.78 -18.02
C ARG A 122 7.35 9.73 -19.44
N ALA A 123 8.67 9.65 -19.63
CA ALA A 123 9.30 9.53 -20.94
C ALA A 123 8.90 8.23 -21.68
N ARG A 124 8.61 7.17 -20.92
CA ARG A 124 8.04 5.90 -21.43
C ARG A 124 6.53 5.97 -21.69
N GLY A 125 5.87 7.08 -21.35
CA GLY A 125 4.42 7.24 -21.50
C GLY A 125 3.59 6.41 -20.53
N LEU A 126 4.18 5.92 -19.43
CA LEU A 126 3.48 5.02 -18.49
C LEU A 126 2.59 5.80 -17.51
N ILE A 127 3.10 6.95 -17.03
CA ILE A 127 2.41 7.79 -16.05
C ILE A 127 2.55 9.26 -16.37
N ASP A 128 1.63 10.04 -15.83
CA ASP A 128 1.88 11.43 -15.44
C ASP A 128 1.69 11.56 -13.92
N TRP A 129 2.57 12.30 -13.27
CA TRP A 129 2.47 12.63 -11.86
C TRP A 129 2.68 14.13 -11.67
N SER A 130 1.58 14.81 -11.31
CA SER A 130 1.56 16.24 -11.07
C SER A 130 0.88 16.52 -9.74
N ARG A 131 1.55 17.29 -8.87
CA ARG A 131 1.07 17.64 -7.52
C ARG A 131 0.66 16.40 -6.71
N ASP A 132 -0.64 16.24 -6.52
CA ASP A 132 -1.36 15.25 -5.74
C ASP A 132 -2.16 14.29 -6.62
N GLN A 133 -1.93 14.27 -7.94
CA GLN A 133 -2.61 13.37 -8.86
C GLN A 133 -1.60 12.54 -9.65
N VAL A 134 -1.87 11.24 -9.70
CA VAL A 134 -1.16 10.30 -10.58
C VAL A 134 -2.15 9.79 -11.61
N THR A 135 -1.79 9.92 -12.89
CA THR A 135 -2.50 9.33 -14.01
C THR A 135 -1.66 8.18 -14.56
N VAL A 136 -2.24 7.00 -14.61
CA VAL A 136 -1.63 5.81 -15.23
C VAL A 136 -2.21 5.69 -16.63
N HIS A 137 -1.36 5.85 -17.64
CA HIS A 137 -1.75 5.76 -19.05
C HIS A 137 -1.76 4.32 -19.56
N ASP A 138 -0.85 3.50 -19.05
CA ASP A 138 -0.68 2.10 -19.44
C ASP A 138 -0.39 1.26 -18.19
N LEU A 139 -1.45 0.72 -17.59
CA LEU A 139 -1.34 -0.06 -16.36
C LEU A 139 -0.57 -1.36 -16.59
N ASP A 140 -0.78 -2.04 -17.72
CA ASP A 140 -0.18 -3.34 -17.97
C ASP A 140 1.34 -3.22 -18.16
N ASN A 141 1.79 -2.24 -18.95
CA ASN A 141 3.23 -1.99 -19.08
C ASN A 141 3.84 -1.43 -17.78
N LEU A 142 3.09 -0.65 -16.99
CA LEU A 142 3.56 -0.19 -15.67
C LEU A 142 3.74 -1.37 -14.69
N LYS A 143 2.84 -2.36 -14.71
CA LYS A 143 2.96 -3.59 -13.92
C LYS A 143 4.18 -4.41 -14.33
N ILE A 144 4.39 -4.59 -15.63
CA ILE A 144 5.58 -5.30 -16.16
C ILE A 144 6.85 -4.58 -15.71
N TYR A 145 6.91 -3.26 -15.87
CA TYR A 145 8.07 -2.46 -15.50
C TYR A 145 8.34 -2.49 -13.98
N GLY A 146 7.30 -2.40 -13.16
CA GLY A 146 7.39 -2.47 -11.70
C GLY A 146 7.48 -3.89 -11.14
N LYS A 147 7.48 -4.92 -12.00
CA LYS A 147 7.37 -6.34 -11.61
C LYS A 147 6.29 -6.56 -10.54
N PHE A 148 5.14 -5.91 -10.75
CA PHE A 148 4.04 -5.91 -9.80
C PHE A 148 3.05 -7.03 -10.08
N ASP A 149 2.68 -7.73 -9.00
CA ASP A 149 1.61 -8.72 -8.96
C ASP A 149 0.73 -8.42 -7.74
N ALA A 150 -0.59 -8.34 -7.95
CA ALA A 150 -1.54 -7.99 -6.89
C ALA A 150 -1.83 -9.16 -5.92
N ASP A 151 -1.33 -10.37 -6.18
CA ASP A 151 -1.64 -11.57 -5.39
C ASP A 151 -1.32 -11.45 -3.89
N TYR A 152 -0.35 -10.61 -3.50
CA TYR A 152 -0.05 -10.38 -2.09
C TYR A 152 -1.06 -9.48 -1.37
N LEU A 153 -1.93 -8.78 -2.11
CA LEU A 153 -2.94 -7.86 -1.57
C LEU A 153 -4.24 -8.57 -1.16
N GLU A 154 -4.46 -9.82 -1.58
CA GLU A 154 -5.65 -10.63 -1.24
C GLU A 154 -7.01 -9.95 -1.54
N ILE A 155 -7.02 -9.04 -2.53
CA ILE A 155 -8.17 -8.17 -2.86
C ILE A 155 -9.40 -8.94 -3.39
N VAL A 156 -9.22 -10.15 -3.93
CA VAL A 156 -10.29 -10.94 -4.56
C VAL A 156 -10.99 -11.88 -3.56
N SER A 157 -10.51 -11.98 -2.32
CA SER A 157 -10.94 -13.03 -1.38
C SER A 157 -12.24 -12.75 -0.60
N ALA A 158 -12.82 -11.54 -0.68
CA ALA A 158 -14.02 -11.17 0.08
C ALA A 158 -15.35 -11.83 -0.37
N ARG A 159 -15.28 -12.92 -1.16
CA ARG A 159 -16.43 -13.70 -1.67
C ARG A 159 -16.45 -15.16 -1.21
N ARG A 160 -15.72 -15.54 -0.16
CA ARG A 160 -15.80 -16.90 0.41
C ARG A 160 -16.48 -16.92 1.77
#